data_AF-A0A1G0WGW7-F1
#
_entry.id   AF-A0A1G0WGW7-F1
#
_cell.length_a   1.000
_cell.length_b   1.000
_cell.length_c   1.000
_cell.angle_alpha   90.00
_cell.angle_beta   90.00
_cell.angle_gamma   90.00
#
_symmetry.space_group_name_H-M   'P 1'
#
loop_
_entity.id
_entity.type
_entity.pdbx_description
1 polymer ?
#
loop_
_entity_poly.entity_id
_entity_poly.type
_entity_poly.pdbx_seq_one_letter_code
_entity_poly.pdbx_strand_id
1 'polypeptide(L)'
;MNTNKILTFGFSNRVTYWEYEKKHAKYGWIEFQCGGCSFFAPFNCDYGLCCYTKSRFFKETVFEHFGCEKYIHEGWGKHSFNETPERE
;
A
#
# COMPACT_ATOMS: atom_id res chain seq x y z
N MET A 1 -16.26 1.52 -4.60
CA MET A 1 -16.66 2.67 -3.78
C MET A 1 -16.04 2.47 -2.40
N ASN A 2 -15.32 3.47 -1.90
CA ASN A 2 -14.74 3.43 -0.56
C ASN A 2 -15.87 3.49 0.47
N THR A 3 -15.79 2.66 1.50
CA THR A 3 -16.79 2.59 2.57
C THR A 3 -16.71 3.76 3.57
N ASN A 4 -15.63 4.54 3.52
CA ASN A 4 -15.27 5.56 4.51
C ASN A 4 -15.26 5.01 5.94
N LYS A 5 -14.91 3.73 6.09
CA LYS A 5 -14.74 3.04 7.37
C LYS A 5 -13.30 2.58 7.50
N ILE A 6 -12.77 2.66 8.72
CA ILE A 6 -11.53 1.99 9.06
C ILE A 6 -11.88 0.52 9.26
N LEU A 7 -11.47 -0.32 8.31
CA LEU A 7 -11.52 -1.77 8.45
C LEU A 7 -10.12 -2.22 8.87
N THR A 8 -10.03 -2.90 10.01
CA THR A 8 -8.76 -3.47 10.47
C THR A 8 -8.52 -4.86 9.87
N PHE A 9 -9.56 -5.54 9.40
CA PHE A 9 -9.48 -6.84 8.72
C PHE A 9 -10.23 -6.73 7.38
N GLY A 10 -9.49 -6.60 6.28
CA GLY A 10 -10.05 -6.49 4.93
C GLY A 10 -9.95 -5.10 4.31
N PHE A 11 -10.19 -5.03 2.98
CA PHE A 11 -10.10 -3.80 2.20
C PHE A 11 -11.28 -2.86 2.46
N SER A 12 -10.99 -1.58 2.74
CA SER A 12 -12.03 -0.55 2.92
C SER A 12 -12.63 -0.03 1.60
N ASN A 13 -11.99 -0.33 0.47
CA ASN A 13 -12.48 -0.02 -0.88
C ASN A 13 -12.44 -1.25 -1.78
N ARG A 14 -13.59 -1.58 -2.38
CA ARG A 14 -13.73 -2.72 -3.30
C ARG A 14 -12.89 -2.58 -4.58
N VAL A 15 -12.65 -1.35 -5.05
CA VAL A 15 -11.77 -1.11 -6.23
C VAL A 15 -10.33 -1.53 -5.92
N THR A 16 -9.92 -1.28 -4.68
CA THR A 16 -8.59 -1.60 -4.15
C THR A 16 -8.37 -3.09 -4.04
N TYR A 17 -9.36 -3.80 -3.52
CA TYR A 17 -9.39 -5.26 -3.56
C TYR A 17 -9.22 -5.82 -4.98
N TRP A 18 -9.95 -5.30 -5.96
CA TRP A 18 -9.85 -5.81 -7.34
C TRP A 18 -8.49 -5.56 -7.99
N GLU A 19 -7.85 -4.44 -7.71
CA GLU A 19 -6.49 -4.20 -8.18
C GLU A 19 -5.46 -5.07 -7.49
N TYR A 20 -5.64 -5.35 -6.19
CA TYR A 20 -4.87 -6.35 -5.48
C TYR A 20 -4.97 -7.71 -6.15
N GLU A 21 -6.19 -8.22 -6.37
CA GLU A 21 -6.42 -9.50 -7.05
C GLU A 21 -5.74 -9.55 -8.43
N LYS A 22 -5.88 -8.49 -9.24
CA LYS A 22 -5.24 -8.41 -10.55
C LYS A 22 -3.71 -8.44 -10.48
N LYS A 23 -3.12 -7.64 -9.58
CA LYS A 23 -1.65 -7.57 -9.44
C LYS A 23 -1.10 -8.88 -8.85
N HIS A 24 -1.78 -9.44 -7.85
CA HIS A 24 -1.42 -10.70 -7.22
C HIS A 24 -1.47 -11.86 -8.22
N ALA A 25 -2.54 -11.97 -9.01
CA ALA A 25 -2.66 -12.98 -10.05
C ALA A 25 -1.60 -12.85 -11.15
N LYS A 26 -1.21 -11.61 -11.51
CA LYS A 26 -0.25 -11.36 -12.58
C LYS A 26 1.20 -11.61 -12.17
N TYR A 27 1.58 -11.18 -10.95
CA TYR A 27 2.99 -11.12 -10.55
C TYR A 27 3.37 -12.15 -9.48
N GLY A 28 2.41 -12.74 -8.75
CA GLY A 28 2.65 -13.67 -7.65
C GLY A 28 3.37 -13.00 -6.48
N TRP A 29 4.66 -12.74 -6.64
CA TRP A 29 5.51 -11.98 -5.71
C TRP A 29 5.78 -10.58 -6.23
N ILE A 30 5.60 -9.58 -5.36
CA ILE A 30 5.87 -8.17 -5.66
C ILE A 30 7.03 -7.72 -4.77
N GLU A 31 8.07 -7.10 -5.33
CA GLU A 31 9.22 -6.57 -4.55
C GLU A 31 8.81 -5.40 -3.65
N PHE A 32 8.00 -4.47 -4.18
CA PHE A 32 7.61 -3.23 -3.50
C PHE A 32 6.22 -3.36 -2.85
N GLN A 33 6.20 -4.10 -1.74
CA GLN A 33 5.00 -4.39 -0.96
C GLN A 33 4.63 -3.22 -0.05
N CYS A 34 3.32 -2.94 0.10
CA CYS A 34 2.81 -1.91 1.00
C CYS A 34 3.38 -2.05 2.42
N GLY A 35 3.51 -3.28 2.95
CA GLY A 35 4.06 -3.57 4.27
C GLY A 35 5.50 -3.08 4.48
N GLY A 36 6.28 -2.94 3.40
CA GLY A 36 7.64 -2.38 3.44
C GLY A 36 7.71 -0.87 3.23
N CYS A 37 6.61 -0.22 2.84
CA CYS A 37 6.59 1.21 2.55
C CYS A 37 6.62 2.04 3.85
N SER A 38 7.39 3.13 3.85
CA SER A 38 7.52 4.04 5.01
C SER A 38 6.20 4.70 5.44
N PHE A 39 5.19 4.69 4.57
CA PHE A 39 3.87 5.28 4.81
C PHE A 39 2.78 4.24 5.08
N PHE A 40 3.15 2.98 5.32
CA PHE A 40 2.21 1.95 5.77
C PHE A 40 2.08 1.97 7.29
N ALA A 41 0.86 2.19 7.77
CA ALA A 41 0.54 2.13 9.19
C ALA A 41 -0.18 0.81 9.50
N PRO A 42 0.48 -0.17 10.14
CA PRO A 42 -0.11 -1.49 10.36
C PRO A 42 -1.30 -1.43 11.33
N PHE A 43 -2.35 -2.19 11.03
CA PHE A 43 -3.42 -2.52 11.97
C PHE A 43 -3.22 -3.90 12.60
N ASN A 44 -2.70 -4.85 11.81
CA ASN A 44 -2.36 -6.21 12.22
C ASN A 44 -1.27 -6.77 11.27
N CYS A 45 -1.09 -8.10 11.27
CA CYS A 45 -0.10 -8.78 10.43
C CYS A 45 -0.35 -8.69 8.93
N ASP A 46 -1.60 -8.48 8.51
CA ASP A 46 -2.01 -8.58 7.11
C ASP A 46 -2.42 -7.22 6.52
N TYR A 47 -2.97 -6.32 7.34
CA TYR A 47 -3.62 -5.11 6.89
C TYR A 47 -3.08 -3.87 7.60
N GLY A 48 -3.09 -2.75 6.87
CA GLY A 48 -2.76 -1.43 7.39
C GLY A 48 -3.37 -0.31 6.56
N LEU A 49 -3.14 0.93 7.01
CA LEU A 49 -3.59 2.14 6.33
C LEU A 49 -2.48 2.70 5.46
N CYS A 50 -2.81 3.10 4.22
CA CYS A 50 -1.91 3.92 3.43
C CYS A 50 -1.99 5.39 3.85
N CYS A 51 -0.89 5.93 4.37
CA CYS A 51 -0.77 7.30 4.85
C CYS A 51 -0.14 8.26 3.83
N TYR A 52 0.26 7.78 2.64
CA TYR A 52 0.92 8.62 1.65
C TYR A 52 -0.10 9.39 0.80
N THR A 53 -0.09 10.72 0.90
CA THR A 53 -1.08 11.60 0.25
C THR A 53 -1.05 11.57 -1.27
N LYS A 54 0.08 11.18 -1.88
CA LYS A 54 0.19 11.03 -3.35
C LYS A 54 -0.10 9.62 -3.84
N SER A 55 -0.36 8.67 -2.93
CA SER A 55 -0.81 7.34 -3.32
C SER A 55 -2.29 7.36 -3.64
N ARG A 56 -2.71 6.62 -4.67
CA ARG A 56 -4.13 6.43 -4.96
C ARG A 56 -4.88 5.76 -3.81
N PHE A 57 -4.15 5.02 -2.97
CA PHE A 57 -4.68 4.30 -1.81
C PHE A 57 -4.79 5.17 -0.56
N PHE A 58 -4.52 6.47 -0.63
CA PHE A 58 -4.49 7.34 0.54
C PHE A 58 -5.78 7.20 1.38
N LYS A 59 -5.63 6.92 2.68
CA LYS A 59 -6.71 6.64 3.65
C LYS A 59 -7.52 5.36 3.38
N GLU A 60 -6.99 4.42 2.62
CA GLU A 60 -7.59 3.11 2.41
C GLU A 60 -6.86 2.02 3.18
N THR A 61 -7.61 1.00 3.63
CA THR A 61 -7.02 -0.22 4.15
C THR A 61 -6.47 -1.03 3.00
N VAL A 62 -5.19 -1.38 3.08
CA VAL A 62 -4.46 -2.18 2.09
C VAL A 62 -3.85 -3.42 2.74
N PHE A 63 -3.67 -4.47 1.94
CA PHE A 63 -2.95 -5.67 2.35
C PHE A 63 -1.45 -5.41 2.31
N GLU A 64 -0.69 -5.99 3.24
CA GLU A 64 0.74 -5.73 3.41
C GLU A 64 1.52 -6.16 2.16
N HIS A 65 1.25 -7.34 1.59
CA HIS A 65 1.96 -7.81 0.38
C HIS A 65 1.45 -7.14 -0.92
N PHE A 66 0.60 -6.12 -0.84
CA PHE A 66 0.07 -5.47 -2.02
C PHE A 66 1.13 -4.56 -2.68
N GLY A 67 1.28 -4.62 -4.00
CA GLY A 67 2.21 -3.77 -4.73
C GLY A 67 1.82 -2.29 -4.78
N CYS A 68 2.77 -1.40 -4.46
CA CYS A 68 2.58 0.04 -4.50
C CYS A 68 3.46 0.71 -5.57
N GLU A 69 2.86 1.48 -6.48
CA GLU A 69 3.57 2.31 -7.48
C GLU A 69 4.28 3.50 -6.84
N LYS A 70 3.80 3.93 -5.68
CA LYS A 70 4.33 5.03 -4.86
C LYS A 70 5.08 4.51 -3.65
N TYR A 71 5.84 3.42 -3.82
CA TYR A 71 6.61 2.86 -2.73
C TYR A 71 7.64 3.89 -2.25
N ILE A 72 7.66 4.15 -0.95
CA ILE A 72 8.59 5.08 -0.33
C ILE A 72 9.54 4.31 0.58
N HIS A 73 10.83 4.35 0.25
CA HIS A 73 11.89 3.87 1.13
C HIS A 73 12.21 4.92 2.21
N GLU A 74 12.57 4.44 3.39
CA GLU A 74 13.23 5.29 4.40
C GLU A 74 14.58 5.70 3.81
N GLY A 75 14.84 7.01 3.78
CA GLY A 75 16.04 7.57 3.19
C GLY A 75 17.24 7.50 4.14
N TRP A 76 18.41 7.87 3.63
CA TRP A 76 19.70 7.78 4.33
C TRP A 76 19.95 8.87 5.38
N GLY A 77 18.98 9.74 5.68
CA GLY A 77 19.11 10.85 6.62
C GLY A 77 17.94 10.91 7.59
N LYS A 78 18.11 11.60 8.74
CA LYS A 78 16.99 11.89 9.65
C LYS A 78 15.86 12.55 8.87
N HIS A 79 14.74 11.84 8.72
CA HIS A 79 13.54 12.30 8.02
C HIS A 79 13.67 12.49 6.49
N SER A 80 14.53 11.74 5.80
CA SER A 80 14.48 11.70 4.33
C SER A 80 13.65 10.52 3.82
N PHE A 81 12.95 10.74 2.71
CA PHE A 81 12.07 9.75 2.07
C PHE A 81 12.36 9.76 0.57
N ASN A 82 12.56 8.58 -0.02
CA ASN A 82 12.80 8.44 -1.45
C ASN A 82 11.69 7.60 -2.08
N GLU A 83 11.03 8.16 -3.08
CA GLU A 83 10.06 7.43 -3.91
C GLU A 83 10.82 6.56 -4.92
N THR A 84 10.45 5.29 -5.00
CA THR A 84 10.97 4.41 -6.04
C THR A 84 10.34 4.84 -7.38
N PRO A 85 11.11 5.10 -8.44
CA PRO A 85 10.54 5.48 -9.73
C PRO A 85 9.60 4.40 -10.26
N GLU A 86 8.46 4.79 -10.81
CA GLU A 86 7.52 3.91 -11.51
C GLU A 86 8.29 3.17 -12.63
N ARG A 87 8.25 1.82 -12.63
CA ARG A 87 8.75 1.06 -13.77
C ARG A 87 7.75 1.22 -14.92
N GLU A 88 8.23 1.72 -16.07
CA GLU A 88 7.50 1.74 -17.36
C GLU A 88 7.02 0.35 -17.79
#